data_AF-A0A0Q7MSF2-F1
#
_entry.id   AF-A0A0Q7MSF2-F1
#
_cell.length_a   1.000
_cell.length_b   1.000
_cell.length_c   1.000
_cell.angle_alpha   90.00
_cell.angle_beta   90.00
_cell.angle_gamma   90.00
#
_symmetry.space_group_name_H-M   'P 1'
#
loop_
_entity.id
_entity.type
_entity.pdbx_description
1 polymer ?
#
loop_
_entity_poly.entity_id
_entity_poly.type
_entity_poly.pdbx_seq_one_letter_code
_entity_poly.pdbx_strand_id
1 'polypeptide(L)'
;MPNRTRIDLLPIQEAVATASPSAWRDGIVISREPDTVTVALLDGGATVLATRAAPATGEPVAVHLVAEVVALGGAWYSARPVAG
;
A
#
# COMPACT_ATOMS: atom_id res chain seq x y z
N MET A 1 -4.83 18.74 -13.69
CA MET A 1 -4.80 17.38 -14.28
C MET A 1 -4.94 16.38 -13.16
N PRO A 2 -5.79 15.34 -13.25
CA PRO A 2 -5.83 14.30 -12.22
C PRO A 2 -4.44 13.67 -12.14
N ASN A 3 -3.90 13.62 -10.93
CA ASN A 3 -2.58 13.06 -10.70
C ASN A 3 -2.68 11.55 -10.92
N ARG A 4 -2.18 11.06 -12.06
CA ARG A 4 -2.29 9.65 -12.47
C ARG A 4 -1.57 8.68 -11.52
N THR A 5 -0.85 9.20 -10.53
CA THR A 5 -0.13 8.43 -9.50
C THR A 5 -0.89 8.34 -8.18
N ARG A 6 -2.14 8.81 -8.06
CA ARG A 6 -2.95 8.70 -6.84
C ARG A 6 -4.29 8.06 -7.18
N ILE A 7 -4.50 6.83 -6.73
CA ILE A 7 -5.64 5.98 -7.13
C ILE A 7 -6.47 5.67 -5.88
N ASP A 8 -7.73 6.10 -5.90
CA ASP A 8 -8.67 6.03 -4.78
C ASP A 8 -8.14 6.64 -3.45
N LEU A 9 -7.13 7.51 -3.54
CA LEU A 9 -6.44 8.10 -2.41
C LEU A 9 -7.18 9.34 -1.89
N LEU A 10 -7.54 9.34 -0.62
CA LEU A 10 -8.16 10.49 0.04
C LEU A 10 -7.11 11.56 0.39
N PRO A 11 -7.47 12.85 0.43
CA PRO A 11 -6.53 13.92 0.83
C PRO A 11 -5.86 13.70 2.19
N ILE A 12 -6.57 13.10 3.15
CA ILE A 12 -6.00 12.80 4.47
C ILE A 12 -4.94 11.69 4.42
N GLN A 13 -5.12 10.69 3.55
CA GLN A 13 -4.15 9.61 3.38
C GLN A 13 -2.86 10.15 2.78
N GLU A 14 -2.97 11.02 1.77
CA GLU A 14 -1.81 11.72 1.19
C GLU A 14 -1.09 12.60 2.23
N ALA A 15 -1.85 13.38 3.00
CA ALA A 15 -1.30 14.28 4.01
C ALA A 15 -0.52 13.51 5.08
N VAL A 16 -1.09 12.43 5.62
CA VAL A 16 -0.45 11.59 6.65
C VAL A 16 0.79 10.90 6.08
N ALA A 17 0.67 10.26 4.91
CA ALA A 17 1.77 9.52 4.29
C ALA A 17 2.97 10.43 3.92
N THR A 18 2.70 11.69 3.56
CA THR A 18 3.73 12.69 3.28
C THR A 18 4.36 13.26 4.55
N ALA A 19 3.56 13.47 5.60
CA ALA A 19 4.03 14.04 6.86
C ALA A 19 4.90 13.06 7.69
N SER A 20 4.77 11.76 7.45
CA SER A 20 5.46 10.70 8.25
C SER A 20 6.28 9.75 7.36
N PRO A 21 7.34 10.24 6.68
CA PRO A 21 8.12 9.42 5.75
C PRO A 21 8.79 8.20 6.41
N SER A 22 9.08 8.25 7.71
CA SER A 22 9.68 7.12 8.46
C SER A 22 8.69 6.00 8.80
N ALA A 23 7.38 6.19 8.57
CA ALA A 23 6.36 5.18 8.86
C ALA A 23 6.05 4.26 7.66
N TRP A 24 6.68 4.51 6.50
CA TRP A 24 6.65 3.59 5.37
C TRP A 24 7.44 2.32 5.70
N ARG A 25 6.86 1.17 5.35
CA ARG A 25 7.45 -0.16 5.52
C ARG A 25 7.57 -0.82 4.16
N ASP A 26 8.79 -1.15 3.78
CA ASP A 26 9.05 -1.88 2.54
C ASP A 26 8.57 -3.32 2.64
N GLY A 27 8.12 -3.89 1.53
CA GLY A 27 7.65 -5.26 1.47
C GLY A 27 7.62 -5.83 0.05
N ILE A 28 7.30 -7.12 -0.02
CA ILE A 28 7.14 -7.88 -1.25
C ILE A 28 5.75 -8.50 -1.26
N VAL A 29 5.05 -8.40 -2.40
CA VAL A 29 3.75 -9.04 -2.57
C VAL A 29 3.93 -10.56 -2.61
N ILE A 30 3.25 -11.29 -1.72
CA ILE A 30 3.32 -12.75 -1.64
C ILE A 30 2.04 -13.44 -2.11
N SER A 31 0.89 -12.76 -2.05
CA SER A 31 -0.35 -13.23 -2.67
C SER A 31 -1.23 -12.06 -3.08
N ARG A 32 -2.13 -12.32 -4.03
CA ARG A 32 -3.17 -11.40 -4.47
C ARG A 32 -4.47 -12.16 -4.69
N GLU A 33 -5.53 -11.64 -4.11
CA GLU A 33 -6.91 -12.03 -4.40
C GLU A 33 -7.62 -10.85 -5.11
N PRO A 34 -8.88 -10.96 -5.55
CA PRO A 34 -9.54 -9.91 -6.32
C PRO A 34 -9.49 -8.51 -5.70
N ASP A 35 -9.69 -8.42 -4.38
CA ASP A 35 -9.78 -7.16 -3.63
C ASP A 35 -8.75 -7.03 -2.50
N THR A 36 -7.85 -8.02 -2.35
CA THR A 36 -6.84 -8.03 -1.30
C THR A 36 -5.45 -8.37 -1.84
N VAL A 37 -4.43 -7.80 -1.20
CA VAL A 37 -3.03 -8.10 -1.46
C VAL A 37 -2.38 -8.46 -0.13
N THR A 38 -1.68 -9.58 -0.07
CA THR A 38 -0.83 -9.93 1.07
C THR A 38 0.60 -9.52 0.79
N VAL A 39 1.16 -8.71 1.69
CA VAL A 39 2.53 -8.20 1.62
C VAL A 39 3.34 -8.79 2.77
N ALA A 40 4.44 -9.45 2.45
CA ALA A 40 5.48 -9.75 3.42
C ALA A 40 6.34 -8.50 3.61
N LEU A 41 6.39 -7.98 4.84
CA LEU A 41 7.13 -6.77 5.20
C LEU A 41 8.58 -7.14 5.51
N LEU A 42 9.53 -6.31 5.08
CA LEU A 42 10.96 -6.60 5.21
C LEU A 42 11.47 -6.54 6.67
N ASP A 43 10.66 -6.01 7.58
CA ASP A 43 10.91 -5.99 9.03
C ASP A 43 10.36 -7.23 9.77
N GLY A 44 9.91 -8.26 9.04
CA GLY A 44 9.58 -9.58 9.59
C GLY A 44 8.10 -9.84 9.84
N GLY A 45 7.20 -8.96 9.39
CA GLY A 45 5.75 -9.14 9.46
C GLY A 45 5.11 -9.51 8.12
N ALA A 46 3.80 -9.76 8.15
CA ALA A 46 2.97 -9.77 6.95
C ALA A 46 1.69 -8.98 7.22
N THR A 47 1.13 -8.36 6.18
CA THR A 47 -0.13 -7.63 6.26
C THR A 47 -1.00 -7.95 5.06
N VAL A 48 -2.30 -8.06 5.29
CA VAL A 48 -3.30 -8.17 4.22
C VAL A 48 -3.93 -6.79 4.05
N LEU A 49 -3.98 -6.32 2.81
CA LEU A 49 -4.46 -4.98 2.46
C LEU A 49 -5.64 -5.11 1.51
N ALA A 50 -6.78 -4.51 1.86
CA ALA A 50 -7.88 -4.29 0.94
C ALA A 50 -7.53 -3.10 0.03
N THR A 51 -7.33 -3.35 -1.26
CA THR A 51 -6.86 -2.36 -2.22
C THR A 51 -7.25 -2.72 -3.66
N ARG A 52 -7.41 -1.70 -4.52
CA ARG A 52 -7.55 -1.88 -5.97
C ARG A 52 -6.22 -2.00 -6.70
N ALA A 53 -5.10 -1.92 -5.99
CA ALA A 53 -3.80 -2.20 -6.58
C ALA A 53 -3.80 -3.62 -7.18
N ALA A 54 -3.18 -3.75 -8.36
CA ALA A 54 -3.10 -5.01 -9.08
C ALA A 54 -1.65 -5.50 -9.26
N PRO A 55 -0.83 -5.58 -8.19
CA PRO A 55 0.55 -6.01 -8.31
C PRO A 55 0.65 -7.49 -8.74
N ALA A 56 1.80 -7.84 -9.30
CA ALA A 56 2.22 -9.22 -9.44
C ALA A 56 2.82 -9.77 -8.12
N THR A 57 2.73 -11.09 -7.91
CA THR A 57 3.52 -11.73 -6.84
C THR A 57 5.01 -11.51 -7.08
N GLY A 58 5.75 -11.16 -6.04
CA GLY A 58 7.16 -10.79 -6.09
C GLY A 58 7.40 -9.31 -6.36
N GLU A 59 6.36 -8.52 -6.65
CA GLU A 59 6.52 -7.09 -6.89
C GLU A 59 6.87 -6.35 -5.59
N PRO A 60 7.87 -5.45 -5.61
CA PRO A 60 8.23 -4.65 -4.45
C PRO A 60 7.22 -3.53 -4.24
N VAL A 61 6.88 -3.30 -2.97
CA VAL A 61 5.93 -2.28 -2.55
C VAL A 61 6.41 -1.58 -1.28
N ALA A 62 5.89 -0.39 -1.01
CA ALA A 62 6.01 0.25 0.30
C ALA A 62 4.60 0.48 0.87
N VAL A 63 4.41 0.21 2.15
CA VAL A 63 3.10 0.31 2.83
C VAL A 63 3.18 1.33 3.96
N HIS A 64 2.21 2.24 4.02
CA HIS A 64 2.03 3.17 5.14
C HIS A 64 0.74 2.83 5.89
N LEU A 65 0.83 1.91 6.86
CA LEU A 65 -0.34 1.34 7.54
C LEU A 65 -1.24 2.37 8.23
N VAL A 66 -0.66 3.43 8.81
CA VAL A 66 -1.41 4.50 9.47
C VAL A 66 -2.19 5.38 8.48
N ALA A 67 -1.68 5.51 7.25
CA ALA A 67 -2.32 6.30 6.19
C ALA A 67 -3.21 5.42 5.31
N GLU A 68 -3.18 4.10 5.51
CA GLU A 68 -3.84 3.12 4.66
C GLU A 68 -3.42 3.29 3.20
N VAL A 69 -2.11 3.34 2.91
CA VAL A 69 -1.57 3.53 1.55
C VAL A 69 -0.58 2.43 1.19
N VAL A 70 -0.63 1.97 -0.06
CA VAL A 70 0.44 1.18 -0.68
C VAL A 70 0.99 1.91 -1.90
N ALA A 71 2.31 1.96 -2.01
CA ALA A 71 3.03 2.51 -3.15
C ALA A 71 3.63 1.37 -3.98
N LEU A 72 3.37 1.39 -5.29
CA LEU A 72 3.94 0.47 -6.27
C LEU A 72 3.98 1.13 -7.65
N GLY A 73 4.97 0.80 -8.48
CA GLY A 73 5.05 1.29 -9.86
C GLY A 73 5.01 2.83 -10.01
N GLY A 74 5.43 3.59 -8.99
CA GLY A 74 5.37 5.05 -8.99
C GLY A 74 3.98 5.64 -8.69
N ALA A 75 3.00 4.83 -8.31
CA ALA A 75 1.66 5.24 -7.90
C ALA A 75 1.35 4.86 -6.45
N TRP A 76 0.45 5.61 -5.83
CA TRP A 76 -0.08 5.41 -4.49
C TRP A 76 -1.54 4.99 -4.60
N TYR A 77 -1.89 3.93 -3.89
CA TYR A 77 -3.23 3.36 -3.83
C TYR A 77 -3.72 3.39 -2.39
N SER A 78 -5.00 3.69 -2.21
CA SER A 78 -5.65 3.41 -0.92
C SER A 78 -5.60 1.90 -0.65
N ALA A 79 -5.20 1.54 0.56
CA ALA A 79 -4.93 0.18 0.99
C ALA A 79 -5.17 0.03 2.50
N ARG A 80 -6.37 -0.44 2.87
CA ARG A 80 -6.73 -0.60 4.28
C ARG A 80 -6.26 -1.94 4.81
N PRO A 81 -5.61 -2.01 5.98
CA PRO A 81 -5.36 -3.28 6.64
C PRO A 81 -6.66 -4.04 6.88
N VAL A 82 -6.71 -5.30 6.46
CA VAL A 82 -7.80 -6.21 6.84
C VAL A 82 -7.47 -6.75 8.22
N ALA A 83 -8.32 -6.48 9.21
CA ALA A 83 -8.18 -7.12 10.51
C ALA A 83 -8.39 -8.63 10.36
N GLY A 84 -7.42 -9.41 10.81
CA GLY A 84 -7.55 -10.86 10.97
C GLY A 84 -8.37 -11.23 12.19
#